data_AF-A0A3B6MLY7-F1
#
_entry.id   AF-A0A3B6MLY7-F1
#
_cell.length_a   1.000
_cell.length_b   1.000
_cell.length_c   1.000
_cell.angle_alpha   90.00
_cell.angle_beta   90.00
_cell.angle_gamma   90.00
#
_symmetry.space_group_name_H-M   'P 1'
#
loop_
_entity.id
_entity.type
_entity.pdbx_description
1 polymer ?
#
loop_
_entity_poly.entity_id
_entity_poly.type
_entity_poly.pdbx_seq_one_letter_code
_entity_poly.pdbx_strand_id
1 'polypeptide(L)'
;MEVTAEKVMMPDAEGGHSGGKGVMFADLGGMESVIEKLMLEVVVPLCQPELPLHLGVRPVTGILLHGPPGCGKTTLAHAIANETGVPFYKISATEVVSGVSGASEENIRTLFSKAYRTAPSIVFIDEIDAIASKRENMQREMERRVVTQLMTCMDEFHQNFRSYATDDMDDSQSYEKKKPGYVIVIGATNRPDAVDQALRRPGRFDREISLGVPDENARKQILERLAQKLRLPPEGQFNLLKIAKATPGFVGADLKALVDTAGSVAIKRIVYARKDKCLKEGNNKQDYWRHPWDRHELQQLSITMDDFEEAITEIVQPSMRREGFSSVPDVTWACVGGLDSLKKELDRSIVQCIKYPEYYKKFGVNMQAGVLLFGPPGCGKTLIAKAVAHDSGANFIHIKGPEVLNRYVGESESDIRKIFTRARINSPCILFFDEVDALTTKRGKEGAWVVERLLNQLLIELDGADQREGVYVIGATNRIDVIDDALLRPGRLGQKYFVPLPSANERHSILKALTHSQKKPVSCTVDLDALARREECNNLTGADLAS
;
A
#
# COMPACT_ATOMS: atom_id res chain seq x y z
N MET A 1 -52.43 22.94 -19.14
CA MET A 1 -51.49 21.82 -18.92
C MET A 1 -50.22 22.42 -18.33
N GLU A 2 -50.26 22.66 -17.02
CA GLU A 2 -49.11 23.04 -16.21
C GLU A 2 -48.39 21.76 -15.81
N VAL A 3 -47.07 21.71 -16.02
CA VAL A 3 -46.21 20.64 -15.53
C VAL A 3 -45.54 21.17 -14.27
N THR A 4 -45.97 20.64 -13.14
CA THR A 4 -45.45 20.89 -11.80
C THR A 4 -44.02 20.38 -11.68
N ALA A 5 -43.05 21.28 -11.49
CA ALA A 5 -41.70 20.94 -11.08
C ALA A 5 -41.64 20.87 -9.54
N GLU A 6 -41.38 19.68 -9.00
CA GLU A 6 -41.12 19.46 -7.58
C GLU A 6 -39.84 20.20 -7.16
N LYS A 7 -40.03 21.17 -6.27
CA LYS A 7 -38.99 21.96 -5.62
C LYS A 7 -38.46 21.16 -4.44
N VAL A 8 -37.35 20.44 -4.60
CA VAL A 8 -36.62 19.84 -3.48
C VAL A 8 -35.90 20.98 -2.72
N MET A 9 -36.56 21.49 -1.69
CA MET A 9 -35.95 22.35 -0.67
C MET A 9 -34.86 21.56 0.06
N MET A 10 -33.62 22.01 -0.06
CA MET A 10 -32.58 21.65 0.91
C MET A 10 -32.91 22.35 2.23
N PRO A 11 -32.89 21.64 3.37
CA PRO A 11 -33.22 22.26 4.64
C PRO A 11 -32.13 23.23 5.07
N ASP A 12 -32.59 24.33 5.63
CA ASP A 12 -31.83 25.40 6.26
C ASP A 12 -30.82 24.87 7.29
N ALA A 13 -29.68 25.56 7.33
CA ALA A 13 -28.64 25.37 8.32
C ALA A 13 -29.13 25.87 9.69
N GLU A 14 -29.89 25.05 10.40
CA GLU A 14 -30.05 25.14 11.84
C GLU A 14 -29.39 23.91 12.49
N GLY A 15 -28.61 24.18 13.54
CA GLY A 15 -27.79 23.21 14.24
C GLY A 15 -28.58 22.01 14.74
N GLY A 16 -28.46 20.89 14.05
CA GLY A 16 -28.87 19.57 14.51
C GLY A 16 -27.65 18.79 14.97
N HIS A 17 -27.42 18.76 16.29
CA HIS A 17 -26.63 17.69 16.91
C HIS A 17 -27.35 16.35 16.69
N SER A 18 -27.00 15.63 15.62
CA SER A 18 -27.34 14.22 15.47
C SER A 18 -26.09 13.38 15.73
N GLY A 19 -26.06 12.73 16.88
CA GLY A 19 -24.93 11.96 17.39
C GLY A 19 -24.63 10.69 16.60
N GLY A 20 -23.80 10.83 15.57
CA GLY A 20 -22.82 9.80 15.22
C GLY A 20 -21.45 10.33 15.64
N LYS A 21 -20.82 9.76 16.68
CA LYS A 21 -19.42 10.09 16.97
C LYS A 21 -18.61 9.76 15.71
N GLY A 22 -18.10 10.80 15.05
CA GLY A 22 -17.23 10.65 13.89
C GLY A 22 -15.98 9.86 14.26
N VAL A 23 -15.30 9.30 13.25
CA VAL A 23 -14.04 8.56 13.46
C VAL A 23 -13.02 9.49 14.13
N MET A 24 -12.41 9.07 15.23
CA MET A 24 -11.35 9.80 15.94
C MET A 24 -9.99 9.15 15.72
N PHE A 25 -8.89 9.80 16.14
CA PHE A 25 -7.56 9.16 16.07
C PHE A 25 -7.49 7.87 16.90
N ALA A 26 -8.27 7.77 17.97
CA ALA A 26 -8.36 6.55 18.79
C ALA A 26 -8.93 5.33 18.04
N ASP A 27 -9.65 5.55 16.94
CA ASP A 27 -10.24 4.47 16.12
C ASP A 27 -9.28 3.99 15.02
N LEU A 28 -8.20 4.73 14.76
CA LEU A 28 -7.16 4.35 13.80
C LEU A 28 -6.09 3.50 14.48
N GLY A 29 -5.61 2.46 13.79
CA GLY A 29 -4.52 1.60 14.25
C GLY A 29 -3.41 1.52 13.22
N GLY A 30 -2.17 1.29 13.65
CA GLY A 30 -1.05 1.04 12.74
C GLY A 30 -0.46 2.27 12.06
N MET A 31 -0.80 3.48 12.53
CA MET A 31 -0.39 4.75 11.93
C MET A 31 0.18 5.74 12.95
N GLU A 32 0.67 5.29 14.11
CA GLU A 32 1.09 6.18 15.20
C GLU A 32 2.13 7.21 14.75
N SER A 33 3.16 6.80 14.01
CA SER A 33 4.20 7.71 13.51
C SER A 33 3.66 8.78 12.55
N VAL A 34 2.67 8.43 11.73
CA VAL A 34 2.02 9.35 10.80
C VAL A 34 1.10 10.30 11.56
N ILE A 35 0.38 9.81 12.57
CA ILE A 35 -0.48 10.60 13.44
C ILE A 35 0.36 11.61 14.21
N GLU A 36 1.48 11.22 14.82
CA GLU A 36 2.39 12.14 15.52
C GLU A 36 2.89 13.27 14.62
N LYS A 37 3.30 12.93 13.38
CA LYS A 37 3.73 13.93 12.39
C LYS A 37 2.58 14.88 12.04
N LEU A 38 1.38 14.35 11.78
CA LEU A 38 0.20 15.16 11.48
C LEU A 38 -0.27 16.01 12.66
N MET A 39 -0.11 15.52 13.90
CA MET A 39 -0.44 16.29 15.09
C MET A 39 0.41 17.55 15.16
N LEU A 40 1.72 17.43 14.94
CA LEU A 40 2.65 18.56 14.97
C LEU A 40 2.47 19.50 13.76
N GLU A 41 2.27 18.96 12.56
CA GLU A 41 2.23 19.76 11.33
C GLU A 41 0.85 20.39 11.04
N VAL A 42 -0.24 19.80 11.54
CA VAL A 42 -1.62 20.15 11.14
C VAL A 42 -2.45 20.57 12.35
N VAL A 43 -2.54 19.68 13.35
CA VAL A 43 -3.44 19.87 14.50
C VAL A 43 -2.97 21.04 15.35
N VAL A 44 -1.67 21.11 15.68
CA VAL A 44 -1.11 22.21 16.48
C VAL A 44 -1.34 23.57 15.80
N PRO A 45 -1.00 23.78 14.52
CA PRO A 45 -1.30 25.05 13.84
C PRO A 45 -2.79 25.37 13.73
N LEU A 46 -3.68 24.37 13.59
CA LEU A 46 -5.14 24.58 13.56
C LEU A 46 -5.69 25.00 14.93
N CYS A 47 -5.23 24.36 16.00
CA CYS A 47 -5.67 24.66 17.36
C CYS A 47 -5.04 25.96 17.91
N GLN A 48 -3.80 26.27 17.51
CA GLN A 48 -3.02 27.41 17.99
C GLN A 48 -2.36 28.16 16.82
N PRO A 49 -3.15 28.95 16.06
CA PRO A 49 -2.64 29.70 14.89
C PRO A 49 -1.65 30.82 15.28
N GLU A 50 -1.64 31.26 16.53
CA GLU A 50 -0.74 32.31 17.04
C GLU A 50 0.72 31.85 17.11
N LEU A 51 0.96 30.54 17.30
CA LEU A 51 2.31 30.01 17.52
C LEU A 51 3.18 30.09 16.26
N PRO A 52 2.74 29.63 15.07
CA PRO A 52 3.47 29.86 13.82
C PRO A 52 3.66 31.34 13.51
N LEU A 53 2.64 32.17 13.78
CA LEU A 53 2.67 33.61 13.51
C LEU A 53 3.75 34.31 14.36
N HIS A 54 3.80 34.02 15.66
CA HIS A 54 4.79 34.59 16.57
C HIS A 54 6.22 34.15 16.23
N LEU A 55 6.40 32.90 15.80
CA LEU A 55 7.71 32.37 15.39
C LEU A 55 8.13 32.86 13.99
N GLY A 56 7.27 33.58 13.26
CA GLY A 56 7.52 33.99 11.87
C GLY A 56 7.61 32.81 10.90
N VAL A 57 7.13 31.64 11.30
CA VAL A 57 7.16 30.42 10.50
C VAL A 57 5.92 30.38 9.62
N ARG A 58 6.12 30.09 8.33
CA ARG A 58 5.00 29.91 7.41
C ARG A 58 4.23 28.65 7.79
N PRO A 59 2.93 28.73 8.07
CA PRO A 59 2.16 27.55 8.40
C PRO A 59 1.96 26.69 7.16
N VAL A 60 1.70 25.40 7.36
CA VAL A 60 1.52 24.42 6.28
C VAL A 60 0.19 24.67 5.59
N THR A 61 0.20 24.85 4.28
CA THR A 61 -1.03 25.25 3.56
C THR A 61 -1.72 24.09 2.86
N GLY A 62 -0.94 23.06 2.49
CA GLY A 62 -1.50 21.86 1.90
C GLY A 62 -0.68 20.61 2.18
N ILE A 63 -1.40 19.51 2.30
CA ILE A 63 -0.86 18.17 2.57
C ILE A 63 -1.38 17.21 1.52
N LEU A 64 -0.46 16.47 0.89
CA LEU A 64 -0.81 15.41 -0.05
C LEU A 64 -0.63 14.05 0.61
N LEU A 65 -1.75 13.38 0.88
CA LEU A 65 -1.81 12.00 1.33
C LEU A 65 -1.73 11.08 0.10
N HIS A 66 -0.69 10.26 0.00
CA HIS A 66 -0.55 9.30 -1.10
C HIS A 66 -0.30 7.88 -0.59
N GLY A 67 -0.73 6.88 -1.35
CA GLY A 67 -0.57 5.47 -0.95
C GLY A 67 -1.44 4.52 -1.77
N PRO A 68 -1.44 3.21 -1.50
CA PRO A 68 -2.34 2.26 -2.15
C PRO A 68 -3.81 2.58 -1.83
N PRO A 69 -4.75 2.18 -2.71
CA PRO A 69 -6.17 2.28 -2.39
C PRO A 69 -6.50 1.45 -1.15
N GLY A 70 -7.47 1.89 -0.34
CA GLY A 70 -7.93 1.15 0.84
C GLY A 70 -7.04 1.24 2.09
N CYS A 71 -5.98 2.05 2.08
CA CYS A 71 -5.15 2.29 3.29
C CYS A 71 -5.76 3.29 4.29
N GLY A 72 -6.95 3.85 4.02
CA GLY A 72 -7.64 4.74 4.96
C GLY A 72 -7.30 6.23 4.85
N LYS A 73 -6.79 6.70 3.69
CA LYS A 73 -6.52 8.13 3.41
C LYS A 73 -7.71 9.04 3.76
N THR A 74 -8.89 8.71 3.24
CA THR A 74 -10.13 9.45 3.48
C THR A 74 -10.54 9.38 4.95
N THR A 75 -10.38 8.22 5.59
CA THR A 75 -10.70 8.02 7.01
C THR A 75 -9.79 8.85 7.92
N LEU A 76 -8.50 8.94 7.60
CA LEU A 76 -7.53 9.77 8.31
C LEU A 76 -7.88 11.26 8.22
N ALA A 77 -8.26 11.75 7.04
CA ALA A 77 -8.69 13.14 6.88
C ALA A 77 -9.95 13.46 7.70
N HIS A 78 -10.92 12.55 7.75
CA HIS A 78 -12.09 12.68 8.63
C HIS A 78 -11.71 12.69 10.11
N ALA A 79 -10.74 11.86 10.53
CA ALA A 79 -10.26 11.84 11.90
C ALA A 79 -9.61 13.17 12.32
N ILE A 80 -8.75 13.75 11.46
CA ILE A 80 -8.12 15.05 11.72
C ILE A 80 -9.18 16.13 11.96
N ALA A 81 -10.23 16.16 11.13
CA ALA A 81 -11.30 17.15 11.26
C ALA A 81 -12.12 16.97 12.54
N ASN A 82 -12.45 15.73 12.90
CA ASN A 82 -13.19 15.45 14.13
C ASN A 82 -12.37 15.76 15.39
N GLU A 83 -11.05 15.52 15.36
CA GLU A 83 -10.17 15.81 16.50
C GLU A 83 -9.97 17.31 16.71
N THR A 84 -9.87 18.08 15.62
CA THR A 84 -9.71 19.53 15.66
C THR A 84 -11.02 20.29 15.87
N GLY A 85 -12.17 19.64 15.60
CA GLY A 85 -13.50 20.24 15.72
C GLY A 85 -13.78 21.36 14.71
N VAL A 86 -12.98 21.48 13.65
CA VAL A 86 -13.12 22.52 12.62
C VAL A 86 -14.06 22.08 11.49
N PRO A 87 -14.72 23.02 10.78
CA PRO A 87 -15.52 22.71 9.60
C PRO A 87 -14.73 21.92 8.55
N PHE A 88 -15.34 20.84 8.05
CA PHE A 88 -14.74 19.93 7.07
C PHE A 88 -15.50 19.96 5.74
N TYR A 89 -14.84 20.43 4.69
CA TYR A 89 -15.38 20.51 3.34
C TYR A 89 -14.79 19.40 2.47
N LYS A 90 -15.57 18.36 2.22
CA LYS A 90 -15.18 17.24 1.34
C LYS A 90 -15.66 17.46 -0.09
N ILE A 91 -14.77 17.27 -1.05
CA ILE A 91 -15.06 17.19 -2.48
C ILE A 91 -14.39 15.94 -3.05
N SER A 92 -15.09 15.18 -3.88
CA SER A 92 -14.46 14.21 -4.76
C SER A 92 -14.08 14.88 -6.09
N ALA A 93 -12.86 14.66 -6.59
CA ALA A 93 -12.42 15.20 -7.87
C ALA A 93 -13.35 14.81 -9.03
N THR A 94 -13.97 13.63 -8.98
CA THR A 94 -14.96 13.16 -9.97
C THR A 94 -16.27 13.93 -9.94
N GLU A 95 -16.68 14.46 -8.78
CA GLU A 95 -17.90 15.28 -8.64
C GLU A 95 -17.70 16.70 -9.18
N VAL A 96 -16.46 17.20 -9.19
CA VAL A 96 -16.13 18.53 -9.69
C VAL A 96 -16.28 18.60 -11.21
N VAL A 97 -16.00 17.51 -11.94
CA VAL A 97 -16.03 17.47 -13.40
C VAL A 97 -17.48 17.36 -13.90
N SER A 98 -18.19 18.48 -13.93
CA SER A 98 -19.51 18.59 -14.56
C SER A 98 -19.37 18.77 -16.07
N GLY A 99 -20.27 18.19 -16.89
CA GLY A 99 -20.23 18.35 -18.35
C GLY A 99 -20.48 19.78 -18.88
N VAL A 100 -20.73 20.74 -17.99
CA VAL A 100 -20.99 22.15 -18.32
C VAL A 100 -19.70 22.96 -18.13
N SER A 101 -19.27 23.66 -19.18
CA SER A 101 -18.08 24.51 -19.16
C SER A 101 -18.20 25.62 -18.10
N GLY A 102 -17.17 25.78 -17.26
CA GLY A 102 -17.07 26.85 -16.24
C GLY A 102 -17.76 26.55 -14.91
N ALA A 103 -18.73 25.62 -14.86
CA ALA A 103 -19.41 25.25 -13.61
C ALA A 103 -18.45 24.60 -12.59
N SER A 104 -17.50 23.79 -13.06
CA SER A 104 -16.45 23.19 -12.23
C SER A 104 -15.56 24.22 -11.54
N GLU A 105 -15.20 25.30 -12.24
CA GLU A 105 -14.34 26.37 -11.71
C GLU A 105 -15.09 27.20 -10.66
N GLU A 106 -16.37 27.52 -10.94
CA GLU A 106 -17.22 28.22 -9.98
C GLU A 106 -17.43 27.41 -8.69
N ASN A 107 -17.63 26.09 -8.82
CA ASN A 107 -17.79 25.20 -7.67
C ASN A 107 -16.54 25.21 -6.77
N ILE A 108 -15.33 25.17 -7.35
CA ILE A 108 -14.09 25.29 -6.56
C ILE A 108 -14.02 26.66 -5.89
N ARG A 109 -14.27 27.74 -6.63
CA ARG A 109 -14.19 29.10 -6.10
C ARG A 109 -15.17 29.33 -4.95
N THR A 110 -16.40 28.88 -5.11
CA THR A 110 -17.45 28.99 -4.08
C THR A 110 -17.14 28.13 -2.86
N LEU A 111 -16.55 26.94 -3.04
CA LEU A 111 -16.12 26.11 -1.91
C LEU A 111 -15.00 26.77 -1.11
N PHE A 112 -13.94 27.25 -1.77
CA PHE A 112 -12.85 27.94 -1.08
C PHE A 112 -13.34 29.22 -0.40
N SER A 113 -14.22 29.98 -1.05
CA SER A 113 -14.85 31.16 -0.44
C SER A 113 -15.66 30.82 0.82
N LYS A 114 -16.36 29.69 0.84
CA LYS A 114 -17.06 29.20 2.05
C LYS A 114 -16.07 28.81 3.14
N ALA A 115 -15.01 28.09 2.79
CA ALA A 115 -13.97 27.66 3.72
C ALA A 115 -13.24 28.85 4.36
N TYR A 116 -12.96 29.91 3.60
CA TYR A 116 -12.35 31.14 4.12
C TYR A 116 -13.26 31.90 5.08
N ARG A 117 -14.59 31.85 4.88
CA ARG A 117 -15.54 32.51 5.80
C ARG A 117 -15.70 31.78 7.12
N THR A 118 -15.51 30.46 7.13
CA THR A 118 -15.69 29.59 8.32
C THR A 118 -14.36 29.20 8.97
N ALA A 119 -13.27 29.89 8.61
CA ALA A 119 -11.94 29.55 9.08
C ALA A 119 -11.80 29.72 10.62
N PRO A 120 -11.02 28.87 11.31
CA PRO A 120 -10.17 27.80 10.77
C PRO A 120 -10.97 26.63 10.19
N SER A 121 -10.58 26.12 9.02
CA SER A 121 -11.33 25.05 8.31
C SER A 121 -10.43 24.14 7.47
N ILE A 122 -10.94 22.95 7.14
CA ILE A 122 -10.22 21.95 6.34
C ILE A 122 -10.98 21.71 5.03
N VAL A 123 -10.26 21.79 3.90
CA VAL A 123 -10.74 21.39 2.58
C VAL A 123 -10.10 20.06 2.21
N PHE A 124 -10.89 19.02 2.01
CA PHE A 124 -10.43 17.70 1.60
C PHE A 124 -10.84 17.40 0.15
N ILE A 125 -9.85 17.09 -0.68
CA ILE A 125 -10.02 16.74 -2.10
C ILE A 125 -9.61 15.27 -2.27
N ASP A 126 -10.59 14.40 -2.49
CA ASP A 126 -10.36 12.99 -2.77
C ASP A 126 -10.06 12.75 -4.26
N GLU A 127 -9.26 11.73 -4.56
CA GLU A 127 -8.84 11.35 -5.92
C GLU A 127 -8.31 12.51 -6.78
N ILE A 128 -7.45 13.35 -6.20
CA ILE A 128 -6.94 14.57 -6.87
C ILE A 128 -6.25 14.26 -8.21
N ASP A 129 -5.74 13.05 -8.42
CA ASP A 129 -5.16 12.61 -9.69
C ASP A 129 -6.17 12.54 -10.87
N ALA A 130 -7.47 12.52 -10.60
CA ALA A 130 -8.51 12.58 -11.63
C ALA A 130 -8.61 13.96 -12.29
N ILE A 131 -8.38 15.04 -11.54
CA ILE A 131 -8.41 16.42 -12.06
C ILE A 131 -7.01 16.99 -12.30
N ALA A 132 -6.03 16.58 -11.50
CA ALA A 132 -4.69 17.16 -11.48
C ALA A 132 -3.64 16.31 -12.19
N SER A 133 -4.01 15.67 -13.30
CA SER A 133 -3.05 14.90 -14.10
C SER A 133 -1.96 15.79 -14.73
N LYS A 134 -0.83 15.21 -15.13
CA LYS A 134 0.24 15.96 -15.82
C LYS A 134 -0.31 16.65 -17.07
N ARG A 135 0.06 17.93 -17.26
CA ARG A 135 -0.38 18.77 -18.39
C ARG A 135 -0.18 18.12 -19.77
N GLU A 136 0.86 17.30 -19.92
CA GLU A 136 1.17 16.57 -21.15
C GLU A 136 0.16 15.45 -21.46
N ASN A 137 -0.45 14.85 -20.43
CA ASN A 137 -1.43 13.78 -20.56
C ASN A 137 -2.89 14.28 -20.55
N MET A 138 -3.11 15.57 -20.24
CA MET A 138 -4.44 16.18 -20.20
C MET A 138 -4.99 16.36 -21.62
N GLN A 139 -5.87 15.45 -22.05
CA GLN A 139 -6.58 15.55 -23.33
C GLN A 139 -7.71 16.59 -23.31
N ARG A 140 -8.20 16.99 -22.13
CA ARG A 140 -9.33 17.93 -21.99
C ARG A 140 -8.83 19.29 -21.51
N GLU A 141 -9.07 20.33 -22.32
CA GLU A 141 -8.76 21.73 -21.96
C GLU A 141 -9.46 22.15 -20.65
N MET A 142 -10.65 21.59 -20.40
CA MET A 142 -11.40 21.78 -19.17
C MET A 142 -10.61 21.40 -17.90
N GLU A 143 -9.89 20.28 -17.90
CA GLU A 143 -9.11 19.82 -16.74
C GLU A 143 -7.97 20.79 -16.40
N ARG A 144 -7.30 21.33 -17.44
CA ARG A 144 -6.24 22.35 -17.26
C ARG A 144 -6.74 23.61 -16.57
N ARG A 145 -7.95 24.05 -16.92
CA ARG A 145 -8.56 25.25 -16.30
C ARG A 145 -8.94 25.00 -14.84
N VAL A 146 -9.52 23.83 -14.54
CA VAL A 146 -9.85 23.41 -13.17
C VAL A 146 -8.60 23.37 -12.28
N VAL A 147 -7.48 22.82 -12.76
CA VAL A 147 -6.20 22.80 -12.01
C VAL A 147 -5.63 24.20 -11.82
N THR A 148 -5.71 25.05 -12.84
CA THR A 148 -5.24 26.44 -12.75
C THR A 148 -6.07 27.22 -11.72
N GLN A 149 -7.38 27.00 -11.69
CA GLN A 149 -8.26 27.60 -10.69
C GLN A 149 -7.94 27.12 -9.27
N LEU A 150 -7.73 25.81 -9.08
CA LEU A 150 -7.33 25.25 -7.80
C LEU A 150 -6.01 25.86 -7.29
N MET A 151 -5.00 25.97 -8.17
CA MET A 151 -3.73 26.63 -7.86
C MET A 151 -3.93 28.08 -7.43
N THR A 152 -4.75 28.83 -8.16
CA THR A 152 -5.03 30.23 -7.87
C THR A 152 -5.70 30.38 -6.51
N CYS A 153 -6.69 29.54 -6.18
CA CYS A 153 -7.34 29.56 -4.88
C CYS A 153 -6.38 29.22 -3.73
N MET A 154 -5.44 28.28 -3.92
CA MET A 154 -4.42 27.96 -2.90
C MET A 154 -3.40 29.09 -2.71
N ASP A 155 -2.97 29.74 -3.79
CA ASP A 155 -2.01 30.85 -3.74
C ASP A 155 -2.66 32.13 -3.14
N GLU A 156 -3.95 32.35 -3.37
CA GLU A 156 -4.72 33.49 -2.81
C GLU A 156 -4.77 33.46 -1.28
N PHE A 157 -4.81 32.26 -0.68
CA PHE A 157 -4.68 32.10 0.78
C PHE A 157 -3.37 32.70 1.31
N HIS A 158 -2.26 32.50 0.60
CA HIS A 158 -0.94 32.98 1.04
C HIS A 158 -0.85 34.51 1.03
N GLN A 159 -1.53 35.14 0.08
CA GLN A 159 -1.59 36.60 -0.01
C GLN A 159 -2.40 37.17 1.15
N ASN A 160 -3.56 36.58 1.44
CA ASN A 160 -4.41 36.98 2.54
C ASN A 160 -3.78 36.70 3.92
N PHE A 161 -2.98 35.64 4.08
CA PHE A 161 -2.30 35.35 5.34
C PHE A 161 -1.15 36.33 5.65
N ARG A 162 -0.41 36.78 4.63
CA ARG A 162 0.70 37.74 4.83
C ARG A 162 0.26 39.16 5.15
N SER A 163 -0.86 39.62 4.58
CA SER A 163 -1.36 40.97 4.86
C SER A 163 -1.69 41.17 6.35
N TYR A 164 -2.23 40.15 7.02
CA TYR A 164 -2.50 40.22 8.47
C TYR A 164 -1.24 40.24 9.36
N ALA A 165 -0.09 39.75 8.87
CA ALA A 165 1.16 39.76 9.64
C ALA A 165 1.92 41.09 9.55
N THR A 166 1.60 41.94 8.56
CA THR A 166 2.25 43.23 8.34
C THR A 166 1.44 44.44 8.82
N ASP A 167 0.14 44.27 9.07
CA ASP A 167 -0.76 45.36 9.46
C ASP A 167 -0.68 45.75 10.96
N ASP A 168 0.22 45.14 11.74
CA ASP A 168 0.46 45.49 13.16
C ASP A 168 1.28 46.79 13.36
N MET A 169 1.46 47.62 12.31
CA MET A 169 2.26 48.85 12.37
C MET A 169 1.52 50.14 12.02
N ASP A 170 0.21 50.13 11.74
CA ASP A 170 -0.53 51.39 11.59
C ASP A 170 -1.83 51.40 12.39
N ASP A 171 -1.86 52.38 13.29
CA ASP A 171 -2.83 52.55 14.35
C ASP A 171 -4.14 53.14 13.82
N SER A 172 -5.24 52.83 14.52
CA SER A 172 -6.53 53.55 14.51
C SER A 172 -7.60 53.16 13.48
N GLN A 173 -8.67 52.55 14.01
CA GLN A 173 -10.05 52.46 13.48
C GLN A 173 -10.41 51.24 12.59
N SER A 174 -10.82 50.13 13.23
CA SER A 174 -12.19 49.60 13.14
C SER A 174 -12.30 48.27 13.89
N TYR A 175 -13.29 48.18 14.77
CA TYR A 175 -13.59 47.00 15.57
C TYR A 175 -14.22 45.91 14.69
N GLU A 176 -13.38 45.03 14.17
CA GLU A 176 -13.60 43.58 14.03
C GLU A 176 -12.24 42.99 13.66
N LYS A 177 -11.46 42.57 14.67
CA LYS A 177 -10.23 41.77 14.46
C LYS A 177 -10.64 40.49 13.72
N LYS A 178 -10.66 40.53 12.38
CA LYS A 178 -10.79 39.33 11.55
C LYS A 178 -9.63 38.44 11.89
N LYS A 179 -9.90 37.37 12.65
CA LYS A 179 -8.90 36.32 12.91
C LYS A 179 -8.36 35.87 11.55
N PRO A 180 -7.03 35.77 11.37
CA PRO A 180 -6.47 35.24 10.13
C PRO A 180 -7.05 33.84 9.94
N GLY A 181 -7.87 33.70 8.91
CA GLY A 181 -8.64 32.48 8.69
C GLY A 181 -7.73 31.39 8.14
N TYR A 182 -7.18 30.54 9.00
CA TYR A 182 -6.27 29.46 8.60
C TYR A 182 -7.03 28.30 7.93
N VAL A 183 -6.83 28.10 6.62
CA VAL A 183 -7.45 27.02 5.85
C VAL A 183 -6.38 26.04 5.39
N ILE A 184 -6.56 24.76 5.68
CA ILE A 184 -5.66 23.68 5.22
C ILE A 184 -6.33 22.90 4.10
N VAL A 185 -5.58 22.64 3.02
CA VAL A 185 -6.02 21.77 1.92
C VAL A 185 -5.37 20.39 2.04
N ILE A 186 -6.18 19.34 2.20
CA ILE A 186 -5.71 17.95 2.24
C ILE A 186 -6.12 17.27 0.92
N GLY A 187 -5.15 16.87 0.11
CA GLY A 187 -5.38 16.09 -1.11
C GLY A 187 -5.10 14.61 -0.87
N ALA A 188 -5.93 13.71 -1.39
CA ALA A 188 -5.67 12.27 -1.41
C ALA A 188 -5.46 11.76 -2.84
N THR A 189 -4.40 10.98 -3.05
CA THR A 189 -4.13 10.32 -4.35
C THR A 189 -3.64 8.88 -4.17
N ASN A 190 -3.94 8.04 -5.16
CA ASN A 190 -3.32 6.70 -5.26
C ASN A 190 -2.03 6.73 -6.10
N ARG A 191 -1.83 7.79 -6.89
CA ARG A 191 -0.77 7.88 -7.89
C ARG A 191 -0.05 9.24 -7.77
N PRO A 192 0.91 9.39 -6.84
CA PRO A 192 1.63 10.66 -6.66
C PRO A 192 2.39 11.11 -7.92
N ASP A 193 2.78 10.17 -8.79
CA ASP A 193 3.47 10.45 -10.06
C ASP A 193 2.54 10.99 -11.16
N ALA A 194 1.23 10.81 -11.02
CA ALA A 194 0.23 11.32 -11.96
C ALA A 194 -0.10 12.78 -11.71
N VAL A 195 0.08 13.25 -10.47
CA VAL A 195 -0.24 14.63 -10.05
C VAL A 195 0.75 15.64 -10.67
N ASP A 196 0.24 16.80 -11.11
CA ASP A 196 1.05 17.91 -11.64
C ASP A 196 2.12 18.35 -10.61
N GLN A 197 3.38 18.38 -11.05
CA GLN A 197 4.51 18.79 -10.22
C GLN A 197 4.35 20.22 -9.70
N ALA A 198 3.63 21.10 -10.40
CA ALA A 198 3.39 22.46 -9.94
C ALA A 198 2.46 22.53 -8.72
N LEU A 199 1.61 21.53 -8.46
CA LEU A 199 0.85 21.44 -7.20
C LEU A 199 1.73 20.94 -6.04
N ARG A 200 2.73 20.12 -6.33
CA ARG A 200 3.69 19.54 -5.37
C ARG A 200 4.82 20.51 -4.98
N ARG A 201 4.76 21.77 -5.43
CA ARG A 201 5.78 22.79 -5.10
C ARG A 201 5.49 23.40 -3.73
N PRO A 202 6.55 23.80 -2.98
CA PRO A 202 6.40 24.61 -1.78
C PRO A 202 5.60 25.89 -2.09
N GLY A 203 4.61 26.19 -1.26
CA GLY A 203 3.55 27.15 -1.51
C GLY A 203 2.16 26.52 -1.61
N ARG A 204 2.05 25.21 -1.85
CA ARG A 204 0.77 24.52 -2.15
C ARG A 204 0.69 23.23 -1.36
N PHE A 205 0.98 22.08 -1.97
CA PHE A 205 1.22 20.85 -1.21
C PHE A 205 2.66 20.85 -0.71
N ASP A 206 2.86 21.49 0.43
CA ASP A 206 4.16 21.66 1.09
C ASP A 206 4.67 20.34 1.70
N ARG A 207 3.73 19.46 2.05
CA ARG A 207 4.01 18.20 2.74
C ARG A 207 3.38 17.03 1.99
N GLU A 208 4.16 15.98 1.83
CA GLU A 208 3.70 14.70 1.30
C GLU A 208 3.81 13.64 2.40
N ILE A 209 2.75 12.87 2.57
CA ILE A 209 2.68 11.80 3.56
C ILE A 209 2.32 10.51 2.82
N SER A 210 3.26 9.57 2.86
CA SER A 210 3.11 8.24 2.30
C SER A 210 2.41 7.32 3.31
N LEU A 211 1.22 6.85 2.96
CA LEU A 211 0.50 5.81 3.68
C LEU A 211 0.77 4.49 2.99
N GLY A 212 1.73 3.73 3.51
CA GLY A 212 2.12 2.42 3.00
C GLY A 212 1.14 1.30 3.37
N VAL A 213 1.47 0.08 2.94
CA VAL A 213 0.76 -1.13 3.37
C VAL A 213 1.13 -1.41 4.83
N PRO A 214 0.17 -1.73 5.71
CA PRO A 214 0.45 -1.96 7.11
C PRO A 214 1.27 -3.24 7.34
N ASP A 215 2.28 -3.14 8.21
CA ASP A 215 3.08 -4.26 8.73
C ASP A 215 2.25 -5.21 9.61
N GLU A 216 2.80 -6.36 10.01
CA GLU A 216 2.11 -7.34 10.86
C GLU A 216 1.57 -6.71 12.16
N ASN A 217 2.38 -5.89 12.84
CA ASN A 217 1.98 -5.19 14.06
C ASN A 217 0.90 -4.14 13.79
N ALA A 218 1.02 -3.39 12.70
CA ALA A 218 0.03 -2.41 12.28
C ALA A 218 -1.31 -3.09 11.92
N ARG A 219 -1.29 -4.21 11.21
CA ARG A 219 -2.49 -5.03 10.91
C ARG A 219 -3.15 -5.55 12.18
N LYS A 220 -2.35 -6.00 13.16
CA LYS A 220 -2.86 -6.41 14.47
C LYS A 220 -3.60 -5.27 15.17
N GLN A 221 -3.02 -4.07 15.22
CA GLN A 221 -3.67 -2.90 15.82
C GLN A 221 -4.94 -2.48 15.06
N ILE A 222 -4.92 -2.50 13.72
CA ILE A 222 -6.12 -2.24 12.91
C ILE A 222 -7.22 -3.26 13.24
N LEU A 223 -6.88 -4.54 13.32
CA LEU A 223 -7.81 -5.61 13.69
C LEU A 223 -8.32 -5.44 15.12
N GLU A 224 -7.48 -5.04 16.08
CA GLU A 224 -7.89 -4.73 17.46
C GLU A 224 -8.97 -3.64 17.49
N ARG A 225 -8.80 -2.56 16.72
CA ARG A 225 -9.79 -1.47 16.61
C ARG A 225 -11.08 -1.92 15.94
N LEU A 226 -11.00 -2.65 14.84
CA LEU A 226 -12.17 -3.19 14.15
C LEU A 226 -12.93 -4.20 15.02
N ALA A 227 -12.20 -5.00 15.80
CA ALA A 227 -12.76 -6.01 16.69
C ALA A 227 -13.47 -5.44 17.92
N GLN A 228 -13.20 -4.19 18.33
CA GLN A 228 -13.93 -3.55 19.44
C GLN A 228 -15.45 -3.49 19.23
N LYS A 229 -15.89 -3.48 17.96
CA LYS A 229 -17.32 -3.49 17.60
C LYS A 229 -17.93 -4.89 17.62
N LEU A 230 -17.12 -5.94 17.67
CA LEU A 230 -17.54 -7.33 17.59
C LEU A 230 -17.72 -7.93 18.99
N ARG A 231 -18.60 -8.93 19.09
CA ARG A 231 -18.66 -9.81 20.26
C ARG A 231 -17.72 -10.98 20.07
N LEU A 232 -16.56 -10.90 20.74
CA LEU A 232 -15.57 -11.96 20.78
C LEU A 232 -15.74 -12.85 22.02
N PRO A 233 -15.29 -14.12 21.96
CA PRO A 233 -15.22 -15.00 23.12
C PRO A 233 -14.26 -14.42 24.19
N PRO A 234 -14.38 -14.87 25.46
CA PRO A 234 -13.53 -14.43 26.56
C PRO A 234 -12.03 -14.65 26.27
N GLU A 235 -11.19 -13.86 26.94
CA GLU A 235 -9.75 -13.75 26.71
C GLU A 235 -9.04 -15.12 26.65
N GLY A 236 -8.20 -15.32 25.62
CA GLY A 236 -7.35 -16.49 25.45
C GLY A 236 -7.72 -17.43 24.29
N GLN A 237 -8.94 -17.37 23.76
CA GLN A 237 -9.36 -18.21 22.60
C GLN A 237 -9.22 -17.52 21.24
N PHE A 238 -9.09 -16.20 21.23
CA PHE A 238 -9.07 -15.40 20.02
C PHE A 238 -7.72 -14.72 19.81
N ASN A 239 -6.98 -15.14 18.78
CA ASN A 239 -5.63 -14.67 18.54
C ASN A 239 -5.54 -13.81 17.27
N LEU A 240 -5.62 -12.49 17.45
CA LEU A 240 -5.49 -11.50 16.38
C LEU A 240 -4.13 -11.54 15.68
N LEU A 241 -3.05 -11.95 16.37
CA LEU A 241 -1.74 -12.09 15.74
C LEU A 241 -1.75 -13.20 14.68
N LYS A 242 -2.48 -14.29 14.92
CA LYS A 242 -2.60 -15.39 13.95
C LYS A 242 -3.29 -14.89 12.67
N ILE A 243 -4.32 -14.06 12.81
CA ILE A 243 -5.03 -13.44 11.67
C ILE A 243 -4.11 -12.47 10.93
N ALA A 244 -3.38 -11.61 11.65
CA ALA A 244 -2.44 -10.65 11.05
C ALA A 244 -1.31 -11.34 10.25
N LYS A 245 -0.84 -12.51 10.70
CA LYS A 245 0.12 -13.36 9.99
C LYS A 245 -0.49 -14.03 8.76
N ALA A 246 -1.74 -14.47 8.85
CA ALA A 246 -2.45 -15.11 7.74
C ALA A 246 -2.94 -14.13 6.65
N THR A 247 -2.82 -12.82 6.90
CA THR A 247 -3.30 -11.74 6.00
C THR A 247 -2.17 -10.83 5.49
N PRO A 248 -1.07 -11.37 4.93
CA PRO A 248 0.00 -10.52 4.41
C PRO A 248 -0.49 -9.73 3.18
N GLY A 249 -0.21 -8.43 3.15
CA GLY A 249 -0.66 -7.54 2.07
C GLY A 249 -2.13 -7.17 2.13
N PHE A 250 -2.83 -7.36 3.26
CA PHE A 250 -4.17 -6.80 3.42
C PHE A 250 -4.06 -5.34 3.86
N VAL A 251 -4.78 -4.44 3.18
CA VAL A 251 -4.91 -3.03 3.58
C VAL A 251 -6.07 -2.85 4.56
N GLY A 252 -6.22 -1.67 5.16
CA GLY A 252 -7.28 -1.39 6.13
C GLY A 252 -8.70 -1.70 5.63
N ALA A 253 -8.99 -1.43 4.35
CA ALA A 253 -10.26 -1.78 3.72
C ALA A 253 -10.46 -3.30 3.59
N ASP A 254 -9.42 -4.05 3.24
CA ASP A 254 -9.47 -5.50 3.12
C ASP A 254 -9.65 -6.16 4.50
N LEU A 255 -8.98 -5.64 5.55
CA LEU A 255 -9.16 -6.10 6.92
C LEU A 255 -10.57 -5.82 7.45
N LYS A 256 -11.16 -4.68 7.08
CA LYS A 256 -12.56 -4.39 7.39
C LYS A 256 -13.50 -5.36 6.69
N ALA A 257 -13.29 -5.62 5.39
CA ALA A 257 -14.07 -6.61 4.65
C ALA A 257 -13.92 -8.03 5.22
N LEU A 258 -12.74 -8.37 5.74
CA LEU A 258 -12.49 -9.62 6.46
C LEU A 258 -13.34 -9.74 7.72
N VAL A 259 -13.37 -8.69 8.53
CA VAL A 259 -14.20 -8.64 9.74
C VAL A 259 -15.69 -8.75 9.39
N ASP A 260 -16.16 -8.03 8.37
CA ASP A 260 -17.56 -8.06 7.93
C ASP A 260 -17.96 -9.45 7.39
N THR A 261 -17.06 -10.10 6.64
CA THR A 261 -17.25 -11.47 6.15
C THR A 261 -17.26 -12.48 7.30
N ALA A 262 -16.33 -12.38 8.25
CA ALA A 262 -16.30 -13.24 9.44
C ALA A 262 -17.58 -13.11 10.27
N GLY A 263 -18.13 -11.90 10.39
CA GLY A 263 -19.45 -11.68 10.99
C GLY A 263 -20.57 -12.39 10.21
N SER A 264 -20.53 -12.35 8.88
CA SER A 264 -21.50 -13.03 8.03
C SER A 264 -21.40 -14.55 8.12
N VAL A 265 -20.19 -15.11 8.18
CA VAL A 265 -19.94 -16.55 8.40
C VAL A 265 -20.46 -16.98 9.77
N ALA A 266 -20.19 -16.19 10.82
CA ALA A 266 -20.72 -16.44 12.15
C ALA A 266 -22.26 -16.44 12.17
N ILE A 267 -22.91 -15.48 11.48
CA ILE A 267 -24.37 -15.44 11.33
C ILE A 267 -24.88 -16.70 10.63
N LYS A 268 -24.27 -17.10 9.50
CA LYS A 268 -24.63 -18.34 8.79
C LYS A 268 -24.56 -19.55 9.74
N ARG A 269 -23.43 -19.73 10.44
CA ARG A 269 -23.21 -20.82 11.41
C ARG A 269 -24.29 -20.84 12.49
N ILE A 270 -24.60 -19.69 13.08
CA ILE A 270 -25.60 -19.55 14.14
C ILE A 270 -27.00 -19.92 13.64
N VAL A 271 -27.37 -19.46 12.45
CA VAL A 271 -28.66 -19.76 11.82
C VAL A 271 -28.77 -21.23 11.45
N TYR A 272 -27.70 -21.84 10.90
CA TYR A 272 -27.68 -23.28 10.60
C TYR A 272 -27.74 -24.14 11.87
N ALA A 273 -27.04 -23.76 12.92
CA ALA A 273 -27.13 -24.46 14.21
C ALA A 273 -28.57 -24.40 14.79
N ARG A 274 -29.28 -23.29 14.61
CA ARG A 274 -30.69 -23.16 14.98
C ARG A 274 -31.58 -24.07 14.13
N LYS A 275 -31.37 -24.10 12.81
CA LYS A 275 -32.08 -25.01 11.88
C LYS A 275 -31.92 -26.47 12.30
N ASP A 276 -30.70 -26.90 12.64
CA ASP A 276 -30.41 -28.28 13.05
C ASP A 276 -31.06 -28.65 14.40
N LYS A 277 -31.13 -27.71 15.35
CA LYS A 277 -31.86 -27.92 16.61
C LYS A 277 -33.36 -28.11 16.35
N CYS A 278 -33.97 -27.25 15.52
CA CYS A 278 -35.39 -27.38 15.17
C CYS A 278 -35.71 -28.69 14.44
N LEU A 279 -34.81 -29.18 13.59
CA LEU A 279 -34.93 -30.48 12.90
C LEU A 279 -34.89 -31.65 13.89
N LYS A 280 -34.03 -31.60 14.92
CA LYS A 280 -33.89 -32.66 15.94
C LYS A 280 -35.09 -32.71 16.90
N GLU A 281 -35.74 -31.58 17.15
CA GLU A 281 -36.94 -31.48 17.99
C GLU A 281 -38.24 -31.87 17.25
N GLY A 282 -38.15 -32.38 16.02
CA GLY A 282 -39.31 -32.89 15.25
C GLY A 282 -40.27 -31.81 14.75
N ASN A 283 -39.93 -30.53 14.89
CA ASN A 283 -40.73 -29.42 14.40
C ASN A 283 -40.33 -29.08 12.95
N ASN A 284 -41.10 -29.54 11.96
CA ASN A 284 -40.98 -29.18 10.55
C ASN A 284 -41.42 -27.73 10.24
N LYS A 285 -41.02 -26.76 11.07
CA LYS A 285 -41.33 -25.34 10.82
C LYS A 285 -40.28 -24.75 9.90
N GLN A 286 -40.66 -24.53 8.65
CA GLN A 286 -39.87 -23.80 7.66
C GLN A 286 -39.57 -22.36 8.10
N ASP A 287 -40.21 -21.80 9.13
CA ASP A 287 -40.04 -20.40 9.58
C ASP A 287 -38.96 -20.15 10.66
N TYR A 288 -37.93 -20.99 10.77
CA TYR A 288 -36.89 -20.84 11.82
C TYR A 288 -36.15 -19.49 11.81
N TRP A 289 -36.11 -18.80 10.67
CA TRP A 289 -35.51 -17.47 10.53
C TRP A 289 -36.42 -16.31 10.97
N ARG A 290 -37.74 -16.53 11.15
CA ARG A 290 -38.69 -15.49 11.58
C ARG A 290 -38.82 -15.36 13.09
N HIS A 291 -38.39 -16.38 13.84
CA HIS A 291 -38.51 -16.38 15.29
C HIS A 291 -37.51 -15.40 15.93
N PRO A 292 -37.98 -14.44 16.75
CA PRO A 292 -37.10 -13.54 17.50
C PRO A 292 -36.08 -14.32 18.34
N TRP A 293 -34.94 -13.69 18.61
CA TRP A 293 -33.91 -14.23 19.49
C TRP A 293 -34.14 -13.74 20.92
N ASP A 294 -34.05 -14.64 21.89
CA ASP A 294 -34.12 -14.25 23.29
C ASP A 294 -32.83 -13.56 23.75
N ARG A 295 -32.93 -12.68 24.76
CA ARG A 295 -31.75 -11.95 25.27
C ARG A 295 -30.66 -12.88 25.81
N HIS A 296 -31.04 -14.00 26.40
CA HIS A 296 -30.08 -15.01 26.90
C HIS A 296 -29.38 -15.75 25.75
N GLU A 297 -30.08 -16.04 24.65
CA GLU A 297 -29.48 -16.63 23.46
C GLU A 297 -28.48 -15.66 22.82
N LEU A 298 -28.87 -14.39 22.66
CA LEU A 298 -28.01 -13.34 22.10
C LEU A 298 -26.72 -13.09 22.91
N GLN A 299 -26.74 -13.35 24.22
CA GLN A 299 -25.55 -13.22 25.07
C GLN A 299 -24.54 -14.36 24.85
N GLN A 300 -24.98 -15.53 24.39
CA GLN A 300 -24.11 -16.68 24.13
C GLN A 300 -23.48 -16.65 22.74
N LEU A 301 -24.02 -15.85 21.82
CA LEU A 301 -23.50 -15.72 20.47
C LEU A 301 -22.20 -14.90 20.45
N SER A 302 -21.16 -15.47 19.86
CA SER A 302 -19.87 -14.82 19.64
C SER A 302 -19.24 -15.25 18.32
N ILE A 303 -18.35 -14.42 17.79
CA ILE A 303 -17.56 -14.72 16.60
C ILE A 303 -16.29 -15.44 17.04
N THR A 304 -16.05 -16.61 16.48
CA THR A 304 -14.92 -17.50 16.83
C THR A 304 -13.77 -17.36 15.85
N MET A 305 -12.63 -17.96 16.19
CA MET A 305 -11.46 -17.99 15.30
C MET A 305 -11.73 -18.73 13.99
N ASP A 306 -12.50 -19.83 14.04
CA ASP A 306 -12.82 -20.64 12.86
C ASP A 306 -13.61 -19.83 11.81
N ASP A 307 -14.48 -18.92 12.26
CA ASP A 307 -15.23 -18.03 11.35
C ASP A 307 -14.29 -17.07 10.60
N PHE A 308 -13.19 -16.64 11.24
CA PHE A 308 -12.16 -15.83 10.59
C PHE A 308 -11.30 -16.65 9.64
N GLU A 309 -10.95 -17.89 9.99
CA GLU A 309 -10.20 -18.79 9.11
C GLU A 309 -11.02 -19.12 7.85
N GLU A 310 -12.31 -19.39 7.98
CA GLU A 310 -13.24 -19.58 6.86
C GLU A 310 -13.38 -18.28 6.03
N ALA A 311 -13.51 -17.12 6.68
CA ALA A 311 -13.59 -15.84 5.97
C ALA A 311 -12.31 -15.52 5.18
N ILE A 312 -11.13 -15.88 5.68
CA ILE A 312 -9.87 -15.74 4.92
C ILE A 312 -9.90 -16.61 3.65
N THR A 313 -10.51 -17.80 3.73
CA THR A 313 -10.66 -18.66 2.55
C THR A 313 -11.75 -18.19 1.57
N GLU A 314 -12.84 -17.60 2.06
CA GLU A 314 -13.92 -17.03 1.22
C GLU A 314 -13.48 -15.72 0.52
N ILE A 315 -12.62 -14.91 1.14
CA ILE A 315 -12.04 -13.70 0.54
C ILE A 315 -10.88 -14.13 -0.37
N VAL A 316 -11.25 -14.76 -1.48
CA VAL A 316 -10.34 -15.49 -2.38
C VAL A 316 -9.23 -14.62 -2.99
N GLN A 317 -9.29 -13.28 -2.93
CA GLN A 317 -8.17 -12.42 -3.35
C GLN A 317 -8.11 -11.11 -2.57
N PRO A 318 -7.00 -10.77 -1.88
CA PRO A 318 -6.76 -9.40 -1.43
C PRO A 318 -6.79 -8.46 -2.63
N SER A 319 -7.24 -7.22 -2.41
CA SER A 319 -7.28 -6.18 -3.45
C SER A 319 -5.91 -6.02 -4.13
N MET A 320 -4.83 -6.33 -3.40
CA MET A 320 -3.47 -6.37 -3.93
C MET A 320 -3.21 -7.53 -4.92
N ARG A 321 -3.71 -8.76 -4.73
CA ARG A 321 -3.43 -9.85 -5.70
C ARG A 321 -4.03 -9.59 -7.09
N ARG A 322 -5.13 -8.81 -7.18
CA ARG A 322 -5.77 -8.44 -8.45
C ARG A 322 -4.89 -7.58 -9.36
N GLU A 323 -3.84 -6.96 -8.82
CA GLU A 323 -2.89 -6.13 -9.57
C GLU A 323 -1.49 -6.77 -9.72
N GLY A 324 -1.34 -8.07 -9.41
CA GLY A 324 -0.05 -8.78 -9.51
C GLY A 324 0.87 -8.60 -8.31
N PHE A 325 0.35 -8.16 -7.16
CA PHE A 325 1.11 -8.12 -5.91
C PHE A 325 1.20 -9.55 -5.33
N SER A 326 2.42 -10.09 -5.19
CA SER A 326 2.63 -11.27 -4.36
C SER A 326 2.91 -10.78 -2.94
N SER A 327 2.03 -11.14 -2.01
CA SER A 327 2.38 -11.14 -0.61
C SER A 327 3.55 -12.12 -0.37
N VAL A 328 4.18 -12.00 0.81
CA VAL A 328 5.29 -12.84 1.28
C VAL A 328 5.11 -14.29 0.77
N PRO A 329 6.00 -14.80 -0.08
CA PRO A 329 5.81 -16.09 -0.74
C PRO A 329 5.88 -17.23 0.28
N ASP A 330 5.05 -18.26 0.16
CA ASP A 330 4.98 -19.38 1.11
C ASP A 330 6.23 -20.29 1.14
N VAL A 331 7.23 -20.00 0.30
CA VAL A 331 8.45 -20.81 0.17
C VAL A 331 9.40 -20.47 1.31
N THR A 332 9.70 -21.44 2.16
CA THR A 332 10.67 -21.26 3.27
C THR A 332 12.06 -21.77 2.88
N TRP A 333 13.08 -21.45 3.69
CA TRP A 333 14.41 -22.03 3.53
C TRP A 333 14.43 -23.56 3.59
N ALA A 334 13.44 -24.19 4.24
CA ALA A 334 13.30 -25.65 4.27
C ALA A 334 12.93 -26.25 2.90
N CYS A 335 12.32 -25.46 2.02
CA CYS A 335 12.00 -25.86 0.64
C CYS A 335 13.23 -25.80 -0.29
N VAL A 336 14.32 -25.15 0.12
CA VAL A 336 15.55 -24.99 -0.68
C VAL A 336 16.62 -25.93 -0.14
N GLY A 337 16.90 -27.01 -0.86
CA GLY A 337 18.01 -27.93 -0.52
C GLY A 337 19.36 -27.41 -1.01
N GLY A 338 20.40 -27.57 -0.19
CA GLY A 338 21.79 -27.19 -0.54
C GLY A 338 22.08 -25.68 -0.50
N LEU A 339 23.17 -25.27 -1.19
CA LEU A 339 23.59 -23.87 -1.38
C LEU A 339 23.87 -23.09 -0.09
N ASP A 340 24.45 -23.74 0.92
CA ASP A 340 24.62 -23.16 2.26
C ASP A 340 25.52 -21.92 2.28
N SER A 341 26.51 -21.84 1.38
CA SER A 341 27.35 -20.64 1.20
C SER A 341 26.50 -19.45 0.73
N LEU A 342 25.74 -19.65 -0.34
CA LEU A 342 24.87 -18.63 -0.92
C LEU A 342 23.76 -18.19 0.05
N LYS A 343 23.18 -19.13 0.80
CA LYS A 343 22.20 -18.82 1.86
C LYS A 343 22.77 -17.86 2.89
N LYS A 344 23.98 -18.12 3.39
CA LYS A 344 24.65 -17.26 4.38
C LYS A 344 24.98 -15.88 3.81
N GLU A 345 25.36 -15.80 2.53
CA GLU A 345 25.64 -14.53 1.86
C GLU A 345 24.37 -13.70 1.68
N LEU A 346 23.29 -14.31 1.20
CA LEU A 346 21.99 -13.63 1.03
C LEU A 346 21.35 -13.23 2.37
N ASP A 347 21.51 -14.06 3.40
CA ASP A 347 21.07 -13.73 4.76
C ASP A 347 21.76 -12.45 5.26
N ARG A 348 23.10 -12.38 5.12
CA ARG A 348 23.87 -11.20 5.51
C ARG A 348 23.59 -9.98 4.65
N SER A 349 23.41 -10.15 3.34
CA SER A 349 23.28 -9.01 2.41
C SER A 349 21.88 -8.41 2.37
N ILE A 350 20.83 -9.23 2.53
CA ILE A 350 19.43 -8.79 2.38
C ILE A 350 18.65 -8.98 3.68
N VAL A 351 18.60 -10.21 4.22
CA VAL A 351 17.71 -10.53 5.36
C VAL A 351 18.07 -9.72 6.61
N GLN A 352 19.35 -9.65 6.96
CA GLN A 352 19.82 -8.89 8.12
C GLN A 352 19.62 -7.38 7.95
N CYS A 353 19.80 -6.86 6.73
CA CYS A 353 19.52 -5.46 6.40
C CYS A 353 18.05 -5.10 6.59
N ILE A 354 17.12 -6.01 6.26
CA ILE A 354 15.68 -5.82 6.44
C ILE A 354 15.28 -5.95 7.91
N LYS A 355 15.80 -6.95 8.62
CA LYS A 355 15.44 -7.21 10.04
C LYS A 355 15.99 -6.13 10.99
N TYR A 356 17.15 -5.54 10.68
CA TYR A 356 17.87 -4.65 11.60
C TYR A 356 18.34 -3.33 10.96
N PRO A 357 17.45 -2.54 10.33
CA PRO A 357 17.84 -1.37 9.54
C PRO A 357 18.57 -0.29 10.35
N GLU A 358 18.22 -0.11 11.63
CA GLU A 358 18.84 0.91 12.48
C GLU A 358 20.33 0.70 12.71
N TYR A 359 20.75 -0.56 12.85
CA TYR A 359 22.17 -0.89 13.04
C TYR A 359 22.95 -0.52 11.78
N TYR A 360 22.46 -0.92 10.60
CA TYR A 360 23.13 -0.63 9.32
C TYR A 360 23.15 0.87 8.97
N LYS A 361 22.08 1.63 9.31
CA LYS A 361 22.07 3.09 9.17
C LYS A 361 23.17 3.76 10.01
N LYS A 362 23.39 3.31 11.25
CA LYS A 362 24.46 3.84 12.13
C LYS A 362 25.87 3.55 11.63
N PHE A 363 26.07 2.42 10.95
CA PHE A 363 27.37 2.05 10.37
C PHE A 363 27.66 2.74 9.02
N GLY A 364 26.73 3.53 8.48
CA GLY A 364 26.92 4.24 7.21
C GLY A 364 27.11 3.31 6.00
N VAL A 365 26.71 2.04 6.13
CA VAL A 365 26.77 1.08 5.03
C VAL A 365 25.60 1.35 4.10
N ASN A 366 25.89 1.65 2.83
CA ASN A 366 24.85 1.77 1.81
C ASN A 366 24.14 0.41 1.66
N MET A 367 22.91 0.33 2.17
CA MET A 367 22.02 -0.86 2.10
C MET A 367 21.49 -1.11 0.68
N GLN A 368 21.98 -0.39 -0.32
CA GLN A 368 21.50 -0.36 -1.70
C GLN A 368 22.07 -1.53 -2.53
N ALA A 369 22.05 -2.74 -1.94
CA ALA A 369 22.59 -3.93 -2.56
C ALA A 369 21.60 -4.48 -3.59
N GLY A 370 21.86 -4.22 -4.86
CA GLY A 370 21.33 -5.04 -5.94
C GLY A 370 22.15 -6.31 -6.08
N VAL A 371 21.48 -7.45 -6.08
CA VAL A 371 22.07 -8.78 -6.19
C VAL A 371 21.71 -9.39 -7.54
N LEU A 372 22.68 -9.96 -8.24
CA LEU A 372 22.48 -10.73 -9.47
C LEU A 372 22.78 -12.21 -9.22
N LEU A 373 21.77 -13.05 -9.38
CA LEU A 373 21.88 -14.50 -9.40
C LEU A 373 22.06 -14.98 -10.84
N PHE A 374 23.12 -15.72 -11.12
CA PHE A 374 23.35 -16.30 -12.45
C PHE A 374 23.74 -17.77 -12.37
N GLY A 375 23.34 -18.56 -13.37
CA GLY A 375 23.63 -19.98 -13.42
C GLY A 375 22.71 -20.72 -14.41
N PRO A 376 22.91 -22.03 -14.62
CA PRO A 376 22.07 -22.81 -15.52
C PRO A 376 20.57 -22.77 -15.12
N PRO A 377 19.65 -22.95 -16.08
CA PRO A 377 18.22 -23.04 -15.80
C PRO A 377 17.92 -24.21 -14.86
N GLY A 378 16.80 -24.17 -14.14
CA GLY A 378 16.38 -25.26 -13.27
C GLY A 378 17.13 -25.40 -11.93
N CYS A 379 18.10 -24.54 -11.63
CA CYS A 379 18.87 -24.58 -10.36
C CYS A 379 18.25 -23.78 -9.21
N GLY A 380 16.97 -23.40 -9.30
CA GLY A 380 16.24 -22.81 -8.18
C GLY A 380 16.52 -21.33 -7.88
N LYS A 381 17.06 -20.54 -8.82
CA LYS A 381 17.28 -19.08 -8.67
C LYS A 381 16.02 -18.35 -8.17
N THR A 382 14.89 -18.61 -8.81
CA THR A 382 13.57 -18.06 -8.43
C THR A 382 13.08 -18.59 -7.08
N LEU A 383 13.41 -19.83 -6.71
CA LEU A 383 13.03 -20.42 -5.42
C LEU A 383 13.82 -19.79 -4.26
N ILE A 384 15.11 -19.54 -4.44
CA ILE A 384 15.97 -18.89 -3.45
C ILE A 384 15.49 -17.47 -3.17
N ALA A 385 15.19 -16.70 -4.23
CA ALA A 385 14.70 -15.33 -4.06
C ALA A 385 13.38 -15.29 -3.27
N LYS A 386 12.47 -16.25 -3.52
CA LYS A 386 11.24 -16.40 -2.73
C LYS A 386 11.54 -16.75 -1.27
N ALA A 387 12.46 -17.69 -1.01
CA ALA A 387 12.84 -18.06 0.35
C ALA A 387 13.44 -16.90 1.15
N VAL A 388 14.29 -16.08 0.51
CA VAL A 388 14.85 -14.85 1.10
C VAL A 388 13.74 -13.87 1.45
N ALA A 389 12.74 -13.70 0.58
CA ALA A 389 11.62 -12.81 0.85
C ALA A 389 10.73 -13.29 1.99
N HIS A 390 10.49 -14.60 2.09
CA HIS A 390 9.75 -15.18 3.21
C HIS A 390 10.49 -14.96 4.54
N ASP A 391 11.78 -15.28 4.61
CA ASP A 391 12.54 -15.20 5.86
C ASP A 391 12.83 -13.76 6.31
N SER A 392 12.93 -12.82 5.37
CA SER A 392 13.00 -11.39 5.68
C SER A 392 11.65 -10.79 6.09
N GLY A 393 10.53 -11.48 5.82
CA GLY A 393 9.18 -10.95 6.02
C GLY A 393 8.86 -9.75 5.11
N ALA A 394 9.61 -9.57 4.02
CA ALA A 394 9.46 -8.45 3.11
C ALA A 394 8.47 -8.74 1.99
N ASN A 395 7.85 -7.68 1.47
CA ASN A 395 6.95 -7.78 0.32
C ASN A 395 7.73 -8.22 -0.93
N PHE A 396 7.21 -9.18 -1.71
CA PHE A 396 7.90 -9.75 -2.87
C PHE A 396 7.20 -9.38 -4.17
N ILE A 397 7.87 -8.64 -5.05
CA ILE A 397 7.32 -8.30 -6.36
C ILE A 397 8.10 -9.08 -7.41
N HIS A 398 7.42 -10.03 -8.05
CA HIS A 398 7.98 -10.88 -9.08
C HIS A 398 7.70 -10.30 -10.47
N ILE A 399 8.75 -10.03 -11.24
CA ILE A 399 8.66 -9.45 -12.58
C ILE A 399 9.43 -10.35 -13.52
N LYS A 400 8.79 -10.85 -14.58
CA LYS A 400 9.50 -11.55 -15.64
C LYS A 400 9.93 -10.57 -16.72
N GLY A 401 11.19 -10.64 -17.16
CA GLY A 401 11.72 -9.78 -18.22
C GLY A 401 10.80 -9.68 -19.45
N PRO A 402 10.32 -10.80 -20.02
CA PRO A 402 9.41 -10.76 -21.17
C PRO A 402 8.05 -10.08 -20.90
N GLU A 403 7.54 -10.10 -19.67
CA GLU A 403 6.25 -9.48 -19.32
C GLU A 403 6.32 -7.95 -19.40
N VAL A 404 7.49 -7.35 -19.13
CA VAL A 404 7.68 -5.90 -19.20
C VAL A 404 7.74 -5.43 -20.66
N LEU A 405 8.25 -6.26 -21.57
CA LEU A 405 8.33 -5.96 -23.01
C LEU A 405 6.97 -6.05 -23.71
N ASN A 406 6.10 -6.97 -23.28
CA ASN A 406 4.84 -7.28 -23.98
C ASN A 406 3.66 -6.34 -23.65
N ARG A 407 3.73 -5.50 -22.60
CA ARG A 407 2.63 -4.63 -22.15
C ARG A 407 2.39 -3.38 -23.02
N TYR A 408 2.44 -3.52 -24.34
CA TYR A 408 2.29 -2.48 -25.37
C TYR A 408 3.54 -1.65 -25.66
N VAL A 409 3.90 -1.65 -26.95
CA VAL A 409 4.97 -0.87 -27.57
C VAL A 409 4.67 0.62 -27.34
N GLY A 410 5.25 1.21 -26.29
CA GLY A 410 5.16 2.65 -25.97
C GLY A 410 5.03 2.99 -24.48
N GLU A 411 4.42 2.13 -23.66
CA GLU A 411 4.15 2.42 -22.22
C GLU A 411 5.16 1.78 -21.24
N SER A 412 6.07 0.95 -21.72
CA SER A 412 6.96 0.12 -20.89
C SER A 412 7.87 0.91 -19.92
N GLU A 413 8.28 2.13 -20.28
CA GLU A 413 9.08 3.01 -19.40
C GLU A 413 8.26 3.47 -18.17
N SER A 414 7.01 3.87 -18.41
CA SER A 414 6.09 4.32 -17.36
C SER A 414 5.79 3.18 -16.39
N ASP A 415 5.69 1.96 -16.90
CA ASP A 415 5.45 0.77 -16.10
C ASP A 415 6.60 0.42 -15.16
N ILE A 416 7.86 0.55 -15.61
CA ILE A 416 9.02 0.40 -14.71
C ILE A 416 8.97 1.42 -13.58
N ARG A 417 8.71 2.70 -13.89
CA ARG A 417 8.59 3.73 -12.86
C ARG A 417 7.47 3.42 -11.87
N LYS A 418 6.30 2.98 -12.36
CA LYS A 418 5.18 2.54 -11.50
C LYS A 418 5.60 1.39 -10.59
N ILE A 419 6.32 0.39 -11.11
CA ILE A 419 6.82 -0.76 -10.33
C ILE A 419 7.73 -0.31 -9.19
N PHE A 420 8.70 0.56 -9.46
CA PHE A 420 9.59 1.08 -8.42
C PHE A 420 8.85 1.98 -7.42
N THR A 421 7.95 2.86 -7.87
CA THR A 421 7.09 3.64 -6.97
C THR A 421 6.25 2.74 -6.06
N ARG A 422 5.71 1.65 -6.61
CA ARG A 422 4.96 0.65 -5.83
C ARG A 422 5.84 -0.06 -4.81
N ALA A 423 7.05 -0.46 -5.19
CA ALA A 423 8.00 -1.08 -4.27
C ALA A 423 8.37 -0.13 -3.11
N ARG A 424 8.52 1.17 -3.37
CA ARG A 424 8.77 2.21 -2.36
C ARG A 424 7.63 2.32 -1.35
N ILE A 425 6.38 2.32 -1.83
CA ILE A 425 5.18 2.38 -0.98
C ILE A 425 5.03 1.12 -0.11
N ASN A 426 5.53 -0.02 -0.59
CA ASN A 426 5.47 -1.32 0.08
C ASN A 426 6.76 -1.66 0.84
N SER A 427 7.59 -0.67 1.18
CA SER A 427 8.83 -0.88 1.93
C SER A 427 8.53 -1.46 3.32
N PRO A 428 9.25 -2.51 3.78
CA PRO A 428 10.37 -3.19 3.12
C PRO A 428 9.94 -4.14 1.99
N CYS A 429 10.57 -4.01 0.81
CA CYS A 429 10.21 -4.76 -0.39
C CYS A 429 11.42 -5.31 -1.15
N ILE A 430 11.29 -6.53 -1.68
CA ILE A 430 12.22 -7.17 -2.60
C ILE A 430 11.60 -7.21 -4.01
N LEU A 431 12.24 -6.50 -4.94
CA LEU A 431 11.97 -6.54 -6.38
C LEU A 431 12.79 -7.68 -7.01
N PHE A 432 12.13 -8.72 -7.49
CA PHE A 432 12.78 -9.82 -8.20
C PHE A 432 12.51 -9.72 -9.70
N PHE A 433 13.58 -9.49 -10.46
CA PHE A 433 13.55 -9.54 -11.92
C PHE A 433 14.06 -10.90 -12.39
N ASP A 434 13.15 -11.74 -12.89
CA ASP A 434 13.50 -13.00 -13.55
C ASP A 434 13.81 -12.75 -15.03
N GLU A 435 14.71 -13.54 -15.59
CA GLU A 435 15.14 -13.43 -17.00
C GLU A 435 15.56 -12.00 -17.38
N VAL A 436 16.42 -11.36 -16.56
CA VAL A 436 16.92 -10.01 -16.87
C VAL A 436 17.64 -9.92 -18.21
N ASP A 437 18.15 -11.06 -18.70
CA ASP A 437 18.76 -11.17 -20.03
C ASP A 437 17.76 -10.90 -21.17
N ALA A 438 16.45 -11.06 -20.95
CA ALA A 438 15.43 -10.67 -21.93
C ALA A 438 15.33 -9.14 -22.07
N LEU A 439 15.66 -8.39 -21.01
CA LEU A 439 15.64 -6.92 -20.99
C LEU A 439 16.95 -6.31 -21.47
N THR A 440 17.96 -7.13 -21.78
CA THR A 440 19.27 -6.70 -22.26
C THR A 440 19.51 -7.22 -23.67
N THR A 441 19.78 -6.34 -24.61
CA THR A 441 20.34 -6.74 -25.91
C THR A 441 21.75 -6.16 -26.03
N LYS A 442 22.66 -6.86 -26.72
CA LYS A 442 23.94 -6.26 -27.11
C LYS A 442 23.63 -5.09 -28.04
N ARG A 443 24.03 -3.88 -27.62
CA ARG A 443 23.78 -2.61 -28.32
C ARG A 443 24.12 -2.74 -29.81
N GLY A 444 23.21 -2.30 -30.69
CA GLY A 444 23.46 -2.25 -32.14
C GLY A 444 22.76 -3.31 -33.03
N LYS A 445 21.79 -4.09 -32.53
CA LYS A 445 20.90 -4.90 -33.40
C LYS A 445 19.64 -4.11 -33.78
N GLU A 446 19.20 -4.20 -35.04
CA GLU A 446 17.94 -3.60 -35.51
C GLU A 446 16.76 -4.05 -34.63
N GLY A 447 15.94 -3.09 -34.16
CA GLY A 447 14.85 -3.32 -33.21
C GLY A 447 15.20 -3.15 -31.72
N ALA A 448 16.48 -2.94 -31.38
CA ALA A 448 16.93 -2.77 -29.99
C ALA A 448 16.53 -1.44 -29.32
N TRP A 449 16.08 -0.43 -30.08
CA TRP A 449 15.82 0.91 -29.55
C TRP A 449 14.76 0.94 -28.42
N VAL A 450 13.72 0.11 -28.51
CA VAL A 450 12.69 0.00 -27.47
C VAL A 450 13.27 -0.62 -26.18
N VAL A 451 14.16 -1.60 -26.33
CA VAL A 451 14.84 -2.28 -25.21
C VAL A 451 15.87 -1.37 -24.57
N GLU A 452 16.64 -0.60 -25.34
CA GLU A 452 17.62 0.36 -24.83
C GLU A 452 16.97 1.47 -24.00
N ARG A 453 15.83 1.98 -24.45
CA ARG A 453 15.04 2.97 -23.71
C ARG A 453 14.54 2.43 -22.38
N LEU A 454 14.03 1.21 -22.39
CA LEU A 454 13.59 0.49 -21.19
C LEU A 454 14.74 0.23 -20.21
N LEU A 455 15.89 -0.22 -20.74
CA LEU A 455 17.10 -0.43 -19.96
C LEU A 455 17.57 0.87 -19.30
N ASN A 456 17.62 1.98 -20.05
CA ASN A 456 18.00 3.28 -19.50
C ASN A 456 17.07 3.72 -18.36
N GLN A 457 15.76 3.50 -18.50
CA GLN A 457 14.82 3.79 -17.42
C GLN A 457 15.06 2.91 -16.20
N LEU A 458 15.34 1.62 -16.38
CA LEU A 458 15.72 0.71 -15.29
C LEU A 458 17.02 1.16 -14.60
N LEU A 459 18.03 1.59 -15.37
CA LEU A 459 19.29 2.11 -14.83
C LEU A 459 19.08 3.36 -13.98
N ILE A 460 18.22 4.28 -14.41
CA ILE A 460 17.87 5.49 -13.66
C ILE A 460 17.21 5.12 -12.32
N GLU A 461 16.27 4.18 -12.30
CA GLU A 461 15.63 3.74 -11.05
C GLU A 461 16.60 2.97 -10.14
N LEU A 462 17.56 2.22 -10.72
CA LEU A 462 18.62 1.54 -9.97
C LEU A 462 19.72 2.50 -9.46
N ASP A 463 19.89 3.68 -10.06
CA ASP A 463 20.85 4.68 -9.60
C ASP A 463 20.26 5.69 -8.60
N GLY A 464 18.92 5.73 -8.47
CA GLY A 464 18.18 6.62 -7.57
C GLY A 464 18.41 6.32 -6.08
N ALA A 465 19.67 6.37 -5.65
CA ALA A 465 20.21 6.01 -4.35
C ALA A 465 19.44 6.67 -3.19
N ASP A 466 19.12 7.96 -3.29
CA ASP A 466 18.40 8.70 -2.25
C ASP A 466 16.91 8.33 -2.14
N GLN A 467 16.37 7.60 -3.12
CA GLN A 467 14.94 7.25 -3.22
C GLN A 467 14.64 5.77 -2.95
N ARG A 468 15.65 4.94 -2.65
CA ARG A 468 15.51 3.48 -2.48
C ARG A 468 15.58 2.99 -1.03
N GLU A 469 15.16 3.79 -0.05
CA GLU A 469 15.13 3.32 1.34
C GLU A 469 14.20 2.11 1.51
N GLY A 470 14.80 0.97 1.87
CA GLY A 470 14.10 -0.29 2.13
C GLY A 470 13.60 -1.06 0.88
N VAL A 471 14.07 -0.70 -0.32
CA VAL A 471 13.81 -1.44 -1.55
C VAL A 471 15.07 -2.19 -2.01
N TYR A 472 14.98 -3.52 -2.06
CA TYR A 472 16.07 -4.41 -2.44
C TYR A 472 15.79 -5.00 -3.81
N VAL A 473 16.82 -5.14 -4.66
CA VAL A 473 16.66 -5.67 -6.02
C VAL A 473 17.45 -6.96 -6.19
N ILE A 474 16.78 -8.00 -6.66
CA ILE A 474 17.40 -9.27 -7.02
C ILE A 474 17.13 -9.51 -8.51
N GLY A 475 18.17 -9.58 -9.33
CA GLY A 475 18.08 -10.03 -10.72
C GLY A 475 18.44 -11.51 -10.84
N ALA A 476 17.75 -12.25 -11.69
CA ALA A 476 18.12 -13.61 -12.06
C ALA A 476 18.33 -13.71 -13.58
N THR A 477 19.40 -14.39 -13.98
CA THR A 477 19.69 -14.68 -15.39
C THR A 477 20.20 -16.09 -15.58
N ASN A 478 19.98 -16.63 -16.78
CA ASN A 478 20.67 -17.85 -17.23
C ASN A 478 21.98 -17.52 -17.96
N ARG A 479 22.17 -16.28 -18.42
CA ARG A 479 23.20 -15.86 -19.37
C ARG A 479 23.84 -14.55 -18.97
N ILE A 480 24.90 -14.63 -18.17
CA ILE A 480 25.67 -13.44 -17.75
C ILE A 480 26.42 -12.77 -18.92
N ASP A 481 26.68 -13.49 -20.02
CA ASP A 481 27.37 -13.02 -21.22
C ASP A 481 26.57 -12.03 -22.07
N VAL A 482 25.25 -11.95 -21.86
CA VAL A 482 24.32 -11.11 -22.64
C VAL A 482 23.95 -9.81 -21.90
N ILE A 483 24.17 -9.77 -20.58
CA ILE A 483 23.81 -8.63 -19.74
C ILE A 483 24.67 -7.40 -20.07
N ASP A 484 24.05 -6.22 -20.11
CA ASP A 484 24.77 -4.95 -20.27
C ASP A 484 25.64 -4.67 -19.02
N ASP A 485 26.93 -4.41 -19.23
CA ASP A 485 27.90 -4.07 -18.18
C ASP A 485 27.47 -2.89 -17.31
N ALA A 486 26.61 -2.01 -17.84
CA ALA A 486 25.99 -0.93 -17.09
C ALA A 486 25.20 -1.47 -15.88
N LEU A 487 24.47 -2.57 -15.99
CA LEU A 487 23.71 -3.15 -14.87
C LEU A 487 24.63 -3.69 -13.78
N LEU A 488 25.83 -4.16 -14.15
CA LEU A 488 26.78 -4.82 -13.28
C LEU A 488 27.65 -3.85 -12.46
N ARG A 489 27.49 -2.54 -12.65
CA ARG A 489 28.28 -1.53 -11.94
C ARG A 489 27.93 -1.46 -10.45
N PRO A 490 28.91 -1.14 -9.58
CA PRO A 490 28.65 -0.88 -8.15
C PRO A 490 27.56 0.18 -7.97
N GLY A 491 26.61 -0.05 -7.06
CA GLY A 491 25.42 0.79 -6.85
C GLY A 491 24.13 0.29 -7.51
N ARG A 492 24.27 -0.62 -8.50
CA ARG A 492 23.17 -1.31 -9.21
C ARG A 492 23.17 -2.79 -8.82
N LEU A 493 23.29 -3.72 -9.79
CA LEU A 493 23.42 -5.17 -9.55
C LEU A 493 24.90 -5.57 -9.37
N GLY A 494 25.57 -4.92 -8.42
CA GLY A 494 27.01 -5.07 -8.23
C GLY A 494 27.43 -6.41 -7.59
N GLN A 495 26.57 -7.00 -6.75
CA GLN A 495 26.86 -8.26 -6.07
C GLN A 495 26.40 -9.44 -6.93
N LYS A 496 27.35 -10.28 -7.37
CA LYS A 496 27.06 -11.38 -8.30
C LYS A 496 27.27 -12.70 -7.60
N TYR A 497 26.24 -13.53 -7.58
CA TYR A 497 26.32 -14.88 -7.03
C TYR A 497 26.04 -15.92 -8.10
N PHE A 498 26.95 -16.88 -8.19
CA PHE A 498 26.82 -18.02 -9.08
C PHE A 498 26.02 -19.13 -8.40
N VAL A 499 25.01 -19.65 -9.08
CA VAL A 499 24.23 -20.82 -8.65
C VAL A 499 24.70 -22.02 -9.47
N PRO A 500 25.57 -22.89 -8.92
CA PRO A 500 26.10 -24.05 -9.63
C PRO A 500 25.06 -25.18 -9.75
N LEU A 501 25.41 -26.20 -10.54
CA LEU A 501 24.71 -27.49 -10.51
C LEU A 501 24.92 -28.16 -9.14
N PRO A 502 23.91 -28.87 -8.61
CA PRO A 502 23.97 -29.44 -7.28
C PRO A 502 24.95 -30.63 -7.19
N SER A 503 25.80 -30.61 -6.17
CA SER A 503 26.65 -31.74 -5.79
C SER A 503 25.83 -32.92 -5.23
N ALA A 504 26.42 -34.12 -5.12
CA ALA A 504 25.71 -35.30 -4.61
C ALA A 504 25.06 -35.08 -3.23
N ASN A 505 25.75 -34.39 -2.31
CA ASN A 505 25.23 -34.05 -0.98
C ASN A 505 24.09 -33.02 -1.05
N GLU A 506 24.18 -32.07 -1.97
CA GLU A 506 23.12 -31.09 -2.20
C GLU A 506 21.90 -31.72 -2.86
N ARG A 507 22.08 -32.67 -3.79
CA ARG A 507 20.99 -33.44 -4.39
C ARG A 507 20.22 -34.22 -3.34
N HIS A 508 20.91 -34.87 -2.39
CA HIS A 508 20.25 -35.51 -1.24
C HIS A 508 19.41 -34.50 -0.45
N SER A 509 19.97 -33.32 -0.18
CA SER A 509 19.27 -32.24 0.54
C SER A 509 18.06 -31.71 -0.24
N ILE A 510 18.15 -31.62 -1.57
CA ILE A 510 17.05 -31.22 -2.46
C ILE A 510 15.95 -32.27 -2.45
N LEU A 511 16.26 -33.56 -2.58
CA LEU A 511 15.28 -34.65 -2.51
C LEU A 511 14.57 -34.68 -1.15
N LYS A 512 15.30 -34.45 -0.06
CA LYS A 512 14.73 -34.30 1.29
C LYS A 512 13.80 -33.09 1.39
N ALA A 513 14.21 -31.94 0.84
CA ALA A 513 13.37 -30.74 0.83
C ALA A 513 12.08 -30.94 0.01
N LEU A 514 12.17 -31.58 -1.15
CA LEU A 514 11.02 -31.86 -2.03
C LEU A 514 10.01 -32.79 -1.38
N THR A 515 10.48 -33.85 -0.72
CA THR A 515 9.61 -34.83 -0.04
C THR A 515 8.85 -34.22 1.13
N HIS A 516 9.53 -33.40 1.95
CA HIS A 516 8.89 -32.62 3.02
C HIS A 516 7.93 -31.54 2.49
N SER A 517 8.36 -30.77 1.48
CA SER A 517 7.58 -29.64 0.96
C SER A 517 6.33 -30.08 0.18
N GLN A 518 6.38 -31.21 -0.52
CA GLN A 518 5.24 -31.73 -1.29
C GLN A 518 4.37 -32.70 -0.50
N LYS A 519 4.67 -32.95 0.79
CA LYS A 519 4.00 -33.94 1.65
C LYS A 519 3.83 -35.31 0.97
N LYS A 520 4.80 -35.71 0.12
CA LYS A 520 4.76 -36.99 -0.59
C LYS A 520 5.11 -38.09 0.41
N PRO A 521 4.25 -39.10 0.64
CA PRO A 521 4.58 -40.21 1.51
C PRO A 521 5.69 -41.04 0.86
N VAL A 522 6.87 -41.07 1.48
CA VAL A 522 8.00 -41.89 1.04
C VAL A 522 8.06 -43.14 1.90
N SER A 523 8.14 -44.30 1.26
CA SER A 523 8.34 -45.57 1.97
C SER A 523 9.69 -45.58 2.67
N CYS A 524 9.78 -46.21 3.85
CA CYS A 524 11.03 -46.43 4.58
C CYS A 524 12.06 -47.27 3.79
N THR A 525 11.64 -47.92 2.70
CA THR A 525 12.49 -48.70 1.79
C THR A 525 13.26 -47.84 0.77
N VAL A 526 12.92 -46.55 0.62
CA VAL A 526 13.55 -45.66 -0.35
C VAL A 526 14.68 -44.90 0.33
N ASP A 527 15.92 -45.22 -0.03
CA ASP A 527 17.10 -44.48 0.42
C ASP A 527 17.40 -43.30 -0.52
N LEU A 528 17.13 -42.09 -0.04
CA LEU A 528 17.37 -40.84 -0.76
C LEU A 528 18.85 -40.52 -0.93
N ASP A 529 19.73 -41.00 -0.04
CA ASP A 529 21.20 -40.80 -0.17
C ASP A 529 21.75 -41.69 -1.27
N ALA A 530 21.32 -42.95 -1.32
CA ALA A 530 21.68 -43.85 -2.42
C ALA A 530 21.22 -43.34 -3.79
N LEU A 531 20.02 -42.75 -3.88
CA LEU A 531 19.51 -42.15 -5.12
C LEU A 531 20.33 -40.92 -5.55
N ALA A 532 20.68 -40.04 -4.62
CA ALA A 532 21.43 -38.82 -4.92
C ALA A 532 22.84 -39.10 -5.48
N ARG A 533 23.44 -40.24 -5.12
CA ARG A 533 24.79 -40.66 -5.53
C ARG A 533 24.83 -41.47 -6.82
N ARG A 534 23.69 -41.81 -7.43
CA ARG A 534 23.66 -42.52 -8.72
C ARG A 534 24.27 -41.67 -9.82
N GLU A 535 24.98 -42.31 -10.74
CA GLU A 535 25.61 -41.63 -11.88
C GLU A 535 24.57 -40.97 -12.80
N GLU A 536 23.39 -41.57 -12.91
CA GLU A 536 22.21 -41.05 -13.62
C GLU A 536 21.81 -39.64 -13.13
N CYS A 537 22.10 -39.31 -11.87
CA CYS A 537 21.71 -38.06 -11.25
C CYS A 537 22.80 -36.96 -11.31
N ASN A 538 23.97 -37.24 -11.89
CA ASN A 538 25.13 -36.34 -11.81
C ASN A 538 24.96 -35.00 -12.55
N ASN A 539 24.04 -34.91 -13.51
CA ASN A 539 23.76 -33.68 -14.29
C ASN A 539 22.32 -33.18 -14.14
N LEU A 540 21.56 -33.72 -13.19
CA LEU A 540 20.18 -33.30 -12.98
C LEU A 540 20.15 -31.97 -12.21
N THR A 541 19.35 -31.04 -12.72
CA THR A 541 19.07 -29.77 -12.04
C THR A 541 18.09 -29.99 -10.89
N GLY A 542 17.91 -28.98 -10.03
CA GLY A 542 16.91 -29.03 -8.97
C GLY A 542 15.48 -29.20 -9.52
N ALA A 543 15.21 -28.70 -10.73
CA ALA A 543 13.94 -28.91 -11.42
C ALA A 543 13.80 -30.35 -11.95
N ASP A 544 14.87 -30.94 -12.50
CA ASP A 544 14.84 -32.32 -12.99
C ASP A 544 14.72 -33.34 -11.85
N LEU A 545 15.22 -33.01 -10.66
CA LEU A 545 15.00 -33.83 -9.45
C LEU A 545 13.57 -33.71 -8.89
N ALA A 546 12.82 -32.68 -9.30
CA ALA A 546 11.46 -32.43 -8.84
C ALA A 546 10.40 -33.10 -9.74
N SER A 547 10.70 -33.29 -11.04
CA SER A 547 9.93 -34.10 -11.97
C SER A 547 10.07 -35.58 -11.68
#